data_AF-A0A9D3Y1M7-F1
#
_entry.id   AF-A0A9D3Y1M7-F1
#
_cell.length_a   1.000
_cell.length_b   1.000
_cell.length_c   1.000
_cell.angle_alpha   90.00
_cell.angle_beta   90.00
_cell.angle_gamma   90.00
#
_symmetry.space_group_name_H-M   'P 1'
#
loop_
_entity.id
_entity.type
_entity.pdbx_description
1 polymer ?
#
loop_
_entity_poly.entity_id
_entity_poly.type
_entity_poly.pdbx_seq_one_letter_code
_entity_poly.pdbx_strand_id
1 'polypeptide(L)'
;MGAIEDNNMKRTKLVLLPLVGVLYVFVVWSLRLFETVPQRSLKEVQSPMIHVNQDCQFVYLDLGSNKGVQIRKLYEPWLYPGAAIIPFFDKLFGHITKSSRRGNVCSFGFEANPRHMGRLKHIEQSYRRKGLNVTFYNNAVSNRTGEIVTIYSDTNFDIDWGAGILDTAIDNKINMTEY
;
A
#
# COMPACT_ATOMS: atom_id res chain seq x y z
N MET A 1 61.89 -31.11 59.67
CA MET A 1 61.14 -31.37 58.42
C MET A 1 60.38 -30.09 58.09
N GLY A 2 60.92 -29.29 57.17
CA GLY A 2 60.34 -28.01 56.77
C GLY A 2 59.34 -28.19 55.64
N ALA A 3 58.18 -27.55 55.76
CA ALA A 3 57.17 -27.50 54.72
C ALA A 3 57.61 -26.54 53.61
N ILE A 4 57.81 -27.07 52.41
CA ILE A 4 57.89 -26.29 51.17
C ILE A 4 56.47 -26.31 50.60
N GLU A 5 55.68 -25.29 50.90
CA GLU A 5 54.36 -25.10 50.28
C GLU A 5 54.24 -23.65 49.76
N ASP A 6 53.77 -23.57 48.52
CA ASP A 6 52.93 -22.50 47.98
C ASP A 6 53.51 -21.11 47.72
N ASN A 7 54.37 -21.02 46.70
CA ASN A 7 54.55 -19.79 45.93
C ASN A 7 53.87 -19.79 44.54
N ASN A 8 53.38 -20.94 44.06
CA ASN A 8 52.76 -21.04 42.73
C ASN A 8 51.26 -20.67 42.73
N MET A 9 50.53 -20.96 43.81
CA MET A 9 49.08 -20.74 43.88
C MET A 9 48.66 -19.27 44.08
N LYS A 10 49.56 -18.41 44.58
CA LYS A 10 49.29 -16.96 44.76
C LYS A 10 49.49 -16.15 43.48
N ARG A 11 50.42 -16.55 42.60
CA ARG A 11 50.66 -15.88 41.31
C ARG A 11 49.53 -16.11 40.31
N THR A 12 48.92 -17.30 40.29
CA THR A 12 47.82 -17.62 39.37
C THR A 12 46.56 -16.80 39.68
N LYS A 13 46.23 -16.62 40.97
CA LYS A 13 45.04 -15.84 41.39
C LYS A 13 45.16 -14.34 41.09
N LEU A 14 46.38 -13.78 41.10
CA LEU A 14 46.61 -12.35 40.90
C LEU A 14 46.50 -11.91 39.42
N VAL A 15 46.70 -12.82 38.47
CA VAL A 15 46.63 -12.52 37.02
C VAL A 15 45.25 -12.84 36.42
N LEU A 16 44.50 -13.78 37.00
CA LEU A 16 43.16 -14.16 36.54
C LEU A 16 42.07 -13.12 36.85
N LEU A 17 42.16 -12.43 37.98
CA LEU A 17 41.20 -11.38 38.39
C LEU A 17 41.07 -10.21 37.39
N PRO A 18 42.17 -9.60 36.88
CA PRO A 18 42.05 -8.54 35.88
C PRO A 18 41.54 -9.06 34.53
N LEU A 19 41.84 -10.30 34.14
CA LEU A 19 41.36 -10.87 32.87
C LEU A 19 39.84 -11.13 32.88
N VAL A 20 39.28 -11.60 34.00
CA VAL A 20 37.83 -11.76 34.15
C VAL A 20 37.13 -10.40 34.17
N GLY A 21 37.73 -9.39 34.81
CA GLY A 21 37.21 -8.02 34.79
C GLY A 21 37.20 -7.40 33.40
N VAL A 22 38.28 -7.56 32.63
CA VAL A 22 38.38 -7.06 31.24
C VAL A 22 37.40 -7.79 30.32
N LEU A 23 37.26 -9.10 30.45
CA LEU A 23 36.29 -9.87 29.66
C LEU A 23 34.85 -9.49 30.01
N TYR A 24 34.53 -9.28 31.29
CA TYR A 24 33.22 -8.83 31.72
C TYR A 24 32.89 -7.43 31.18
N VAL A 25 33.85 -6.49 31.24
CA VAL A 25 33.69 -5.17 30.63
C VAL A 25 33.48 -5.30 29.12
N PHE A 26 34.27 -6.12 28.41
CA PHE A 26 34.10 -6.35 26.98
C PHE A 26 32.75 -6.97 26.62
N VAL A 27 32.27 -7.95 27.39
CA VAL A 27 30.96 -8.60 27.17
C VAL A 27 29.82 -7.62 27.44
N VAL A 28 29.88 -6.83 28.52
CA VAL A 28 28.87 -5.81 28.81
C VAL A 28 28.90 -4.68 27.77
N TRP A 29 30.08 -4.27 27.30
CA TRP A 29 30.23 -3.24 26.27
C TRP A 29 29.76 -3.72 24.90
N SER A 30 30.04 -4.97 24.54
CA SER A 30 29.55 -5.58 23.29
C SER A 30 28.05 -5.85 23.31
N LEU A 31 27.47 -6.24 24.45
CA LEU A 31 26.02 -6.35 24.60
C LEU A 31 25.33 -4.96 24.51
N ARG A 32 25.94 -3.89 25.04
CA ARG A 32 25.41 -2.52 24.88
C ARG A 32 25.54 -1.96 23.47
N LEU A 33 26.54 -2.38 22.69
CA LEU A 33 26.65 -2.01 21.28
C LEU A 33 25.58 -2.67 20.40
N PHE A 34 24.98 -3.77 20.84
CA PHE A 34 23.86 -4.40 20.15
C PHE A 34 22.50 -3.70 20.40
N GLU A 35 22.40 -2.83 21.40
CA GLU A 35 21.16 -2.11 21.73
C GLU A 35 20.96 -0.81 20.95
N THR A 36 21.96 -0.37 20.17
CA THR A 36 21.81 0.81 19.30
C THR A 36 21.66 0.41 17.84
N VAL A 37 20.75 -0.52 17.54
CA VAL A 37 20.13 -0.52 16.22
C VAL A 37 19.19 0.68 16.21
N PRO A 38 19.44 1.73 15.41
CA PRO A 38 18.45 2.78 15.26
C PRO A 38 17.21 2.11 14.67
N GLN A 39 16.17 1.95 15.49
CA GLN A 39 14.82 1.74 14.98
C GLN A 39 14.56 2.96 14.12
N ARG A 40 14.79 2.81 12.82
CA ARG A 40 14.30 3.72 11.81
C ARG A 40 12.79 3.64 11.99
N SER A 41 12.22 4.55 12.78
CA SER A 41 10.78 4.63 12.92
C SER A 41 10.30 4.75 11.48
N LEU A 42 9.58 3.74 10.99
CA LEU A 42 8.73 3.95 9.85
C LEU A 42 7.85 5.10 10.33
N LYS A 43 8.15 6.33 9.90
CA LYS A 43 7.17 7.39 9.96
C LYS A 43 6.03 6.80 9.19
N GLU A 44 5.03 6.36 9.93
CA GLU A 44 3.75 5.95 9.38
C GLU A 44 3.38 7.10 8.48
N VAL A 45 3.51 6.88 7.17
CA VAL A 45 3.00 7.81 6.18
C VAL A 45 1.56 7.91 6.60
N GLN A 46 1.15 9.08 7.07
CA GLN A 46 -0.25 9.43 7.33
C GLN A 46 -0.96 9.39 5.98
N SER A 47 -1.09 8.19 5.44
CA SER A 47 -1.84 7.89 4.24
C SER A 47 -3.26 8.27 4.61
N PRO A 48 -4.00 8.98 3.76
CA PRO A 48 -5.40 9.26 4.04
C PRO A 48 -6.06 7.90 4.28
N MET A 49 -6.33 7.60 5.54
CA MET A 49 -6.86 6.32 5.94
C MET A 49 -8.17 6.18 5.17
N ILE A 50 -8.30 5.13 4.37
CA ILE A 50 -9.54 4.86 3.66
C ILE A 50 -10.58 4.66 4.76
N HIS A 51 -11.40 5.68 5.01
CA HIS A 51 -12.43 5.62 6.02
C HIS A 51 -13.56 4.77 5.47
N VAL A 52 -13.43 3.46 5.63
CA VAL A 52 -14.52 2.53 5.41
C VAL A 52 -15.49 2.78 6.56
N ASN A 53 -16.60 3.46 6.27
CA ASN A 53 -17.69 3.56 7.25
C ASN A 53 -18.09 2.14 7.68
N GLN A 54 -18.39 1.93 8.95
CA GLN A 54 -18.63 0.60 9.55
C GLN A 54 -19.82 -0.15 8.93
N ASP A 55 -20.58 0.48 8.03
CA ASP A 55 -21.79 -0.05 7.39
C ASP A 55 -21.53 -0.80 6.06
N CYS A 56 -20.27 -0.96 5.64
CA CYS A 56 -19.93 -1.62 4.38
C CYS A 56 -19.61 -3.11 4.58
N GLN A 57 -20.43 -3.99 4.00
CA GLN A 57 -20.20 -5.43 3.97
C GLN A 57 -19.17 -5.83 2.90
N PHE A 58 -19.13 -5.07 1.81
CA PHE A 58 -18.23 -5.33 0.68
C PHE A 58 -17.42 -4.08 0.33
N VAL A 59 -16.22 -4.30 -0.19
CA VAL A 59 -15.35 -3.25 -0.73
C VAL A 59 -15.04 -3.55 -2.19
N TYR A 60 -15.24 -2.55 -3.05
CA TYR A 60 -14.82 -2.58 -4.45
C TYR A 60 -13.69 -1.57 -4.67
N LEU A 61 -12.56 -2.04 -5.20
CA LEU A 61 -11.41 -1.21 -5.54
C LEU A 61 -11.30 -1.07 -7.06
N ASP A 62 -11.22 0.17 -7.53
CA ASP A 62 -11.07 0.52 -8.93
C ASP A 62 -9.73 1.25 -9.12
N LEU A 63 -8.72 0.52 -9.61
CA LEU A 63 -7.35 1.01 -9.75
C LEU A 63 -7.16 1.53 -11.19
N GLY A 64 -7.06 2.84 -11.37
CA GLY A 64 -7.09 3.46 -12.69
C GLY A 64 -8.52 3.79 -13.12
N SER A 65 -9.26 4.50 -12.26
CA SER A 65 -10.68 4.80 -12.48
C SER A 65 -10.98 5.60 -13.74
N ASN A 66 -10.00 6.31 -14.29
CA ASN A 66 -10.12 7.17 -15.45
C ASN A 66 -11.32 8.14 -15.24
N LYS A 67 -12.28 8.16 -16.17
CA LYS A 67 -13.51 8.95 -16.07
C LYS A 67 -14.60 8.35 -15.16
N GLY A 68 -14.27 7.33 -14.36
CA GLY A 68 -15.10 6.70 -13.32
C GLY A 68 -16.08 5.64 -13.82
N VAL A 69 -15.90 5.12 -15.04
CA VAL A 69 -16.89 4.25 -15.72
C VAL A 69 -17.12 2.94 -14.98
N GLN A 70 -16.09 2.35 -14.37
CA GLN A 70 -16.20 1.06 -13.68
C GLN A 70 -17.09 1.15 -12.45
N ILE A 71 -16.88 2.15 -11.58
CA ILE A 71 -17.79 2.43 -10.46
C ILE A 71 -19.20 2.80 -10.94
N ARG A 72 -19.34 3.47 -12.09
CA ARG A 72 -20.68 3.71 -12.65
C ARG A 72 -21.39 2.43 -13.09
N LYS A 73 -20.67 1.46 -13.67
CA LYS A 73 -21.23 0.13 -13.99
C LYS A 73 -21.66 -0.62 -12.72
N LEU A 74 -20.97 -0.42 -11.60
CA LEU A 74 -21.33 -0.99 -10.31
C LEU A 74 -22.68 -0.47 -9.79
N TYR A 75 -23.00 0.82 -9.94
CA TYR A 75 -24.25 1.38 -9.37
C TYR A 75 -25.35 1.69 -10.39
N GLU A 76 -25.02 1.74 -11.68
CA GLU A 76 -25.94 2.06 -12.78
C GLU A 76 -25.79 1.07 -13.96
N PRO A 77 -25.83 -0.27 -13.73
CA PRO A 77 -25.55 -1.26 -14.77
C PRO A 77 -26.48 -1.15 -16.00
N TRP A 78 -27.70 -0.65 -15.82
CA TRP A 78 -28.65 -0.41 -16.92
C TRP A 78 -28.21 0.66 -17.93
N LEU A 79 -27.23 1.50 -17.60
CA LEU A 79 -26.62 2.45 -18.55
C LEU A 79 -25.50 1.82 -19.39
N TYR A 80 -25.13 0.57 -19.11
CA TYR A 80 -24.02 -0.14 -19.72
C TYR A 80 -24.43 -1.55 -20.16
N PRO A 81 -25.49 -1.70 -20.98
CA PRO A 81 -25.98 -3.00 -21.39
C PRO A 81 -24.87 -3.80 -22.08
N GLY A 82 -24.72 -5.07 -21.71
CA GLY A 82 -23.71 -5.98 -22.29
C GLY A 82 -22.28 -5.81 -21.76
N ALA A 83 -22.02 -4.91 -20.79
CA ALA A 83 -20.69 -4.82 -20.20
C ALA A 83 -20.32 -6.11 -19.46
N ALA A 84 -19.22 -6.75 -19.87
CA ALA A 84 -18.79 -8.06 -19.38
C ALA A 84 -18.57 -8.16 -17.86
N ILE A 85 -18.34 -7.03 -17.17
CA ILE A 85 -18.14 -7.00 -15.71
C ILE A 85 -19.45 -7.09 -14.92
N ILE A 86 -20.60 -6.74 -15.51
CA ILE A 86 -21.89 -6.67 -14.80
C ILE A 86 -22.28 -8.02 -14.18
N PRO A 87 -22.19 -9.17 -14.88
CA PRO A 87 -22.49 -10.47 -14.28
C PRO A 87 -21.66 -10.78 -13.02
N PHE A 88 -20.41 -10.30 -12.95
CA PHE A 88 -19.56 -10.48 -11.78
C PHE A 88 -20.03 -9.61 -10.61
N PHE A 89 -20.38 -8.35 -10.87
CA PHE A 89 -20.96 -7.50 -9.84
C PHE A 89 -22.29 -8.06 -9.32
N ASP A 90 -23.14 -8.59 -10.20
CA ASP A 90 -24.40 -9.22 -9.81
C ASP A 90 -24.16 -10.45 -8.93
N LYS A 91 -23.20 -11.29 -9.30
CA LYS A 91 -22.82 -12.48 -8.53
C LYS A 91 -22.22 -12.15 -7.16
N LEU A 92 -21.36 -11.13 -7.07
CA LEU A 92 -20.61 -10.81 -5.85
C LEU A 92 -21.38 -9.89 -4.90
N PHE A 93 -22.12 -8.92 -5.44
CA PHE A 93 -22.73 -7.84 -4.67
C PHE A 93 -24.26 -7.81 -4.78
N GLY A 94 -24.85 -8.80 -5.46
CA GLY A 94 -26.28 -8.87 -5.74
C GLY A 94 -26.67 -8.09 -6.98
N HIS A 95 -27.67 -8.61 -7.69
CA HIS A 95 -28.28 -7.98 -8.85
C HIS A 95 -29.08 -6.74 -8.43
N ILE A 96 -29.00 -5.66 -9.22
CA ILE A 96 -29.76 -4.42 -9.02
C ILE A 96 -30.45 -3.93 -10.29
N THR A 97 -31.56 -3.23 -10.10
CA THR A 97 -32.30 -2.53 -11.15
C THR A 97 -32.30 -1.02 -10.88
N LYS A 98 -32.95 -0.21 -11.73
CA LYS A 98 -33.07 1.25 -11.53
C LYS A 98 -33.66 1.65 -10.16
N SER A 99 -34.47 0.78 -9.54
CA SER A 99 -35.13 1.06 -8.26
C SER A 99 -34.38 0.52 -7.04
N SER A 100 -33.36 -0.33 -7.21
CA SER A 100 -32.57 -0.90 -6.11
C SER A 100 -31.11 -0.46 -6.16
N ARG A 101 -30.37 -0.67 -5.06
CA ARG A 101 -29.00 -0.17 -4.90
C ARG A 101 -28.13 -1.17 -4.13
N ARG A 102 -26.84 -1.19 -4.45
CA ARG A 102 -25.78 -1.87 -3.70
C ARG A 102 -25.34 -1.03 -2.50
N GLY A 103 -26.26 -0.78 -1.57
CA GLY A 103 -26.01 0.12 -0.42
C GLY A 103 -24.98 -0.41 0.58
N ASN A 104 -24.75 -1.72 0.59
CA ASN A 104 -23.77 -2.41 1.44
C ASN A 104 -22.36 -2.49 0.81
N VAL A 105 -22.13 -1.87 -0.35
CA VAL A 105 -20.83 -1.82 -1.02
C VAL A 105 -20.20 -0.44 -0.82
N CYS A 106 -19.00 -0.40 -0.27
CA CYS A 106 -18.11 0.76 -0.34
C CYS A 106 -17.25 0.64 -1.60
N SER A 107 -17.13 1.70 -2.39
CA SER A 107 -16.29 1.71 -3.58
C SER A 107 -15.25 2.82 -3.53
N PHE A 108 -13.99 2.45 -3.76
CA PHE A 108 -12.85 3.35 -3.76
C PHE A 108 -12.19 3.33 -5.13
N GLY A 109 -12.13 4.49 -5.78
CA GLY A 109 -11.47 4.67 -7.05
C GLY A 109 -10.17 5.45 -6.92
N PHE A 110 -9.15 5.05 -7.69
CA PHE A 110 -7.85 5.70 -7.72
C PHE A 110 -7.57 6.15 -9.15
N GLU A 111 -7.33 7.44 -9.33
CA GLU A 111 -6.98 8.01 -10.62
C GLU A 111 -5.82 8.99 -10.45
N ALA A 112 -4.72 8.76 -11.15
CA ALA A 112 -3.53 9.60 -11.02
C ALA A 112 -3.62 10.89 -11.85
N ASN A 113 -4.45 10.90 -12.89
CA ASN A 113 -4.60 12.03 -13.79
C ASN A 113 -5.52 13.11 -13.18
N PRO A 114 -4.97 14.27 -12.78
CA PRO A 114 -5.76 15.31 -12.11
C PRO A 114 -6.87 15.89 -12.99
N ARG A 115 -6.78 15.77 -14.33
CA ARG A 115 -7.81 16.25 -15.26
C ARG A 115 -9.15 15.54 -15.07
N HIS A 116 -9.15 14.31 -14.57
CA HIS A 116 -10.39 13.55 -14.33
C HIS A 116 -11.05 13.91 -13.00
N MET A 117 -10.32 14.48 -12.04
CA MET A 117 -10.80 14.68 -10.67
C MET A 117 -12.02 15.58 -10.57
N GLY A 118 -12.14 16.60 -11.43
CA GLY A 118 -13.34 17.42 -11.49
C GLY A 118 -14.59 16.58 -11.74
N ARG A 119 -14.55 15.72 -12.76
CA ARG A 119 -15.64 14.78 -13.07
C ARG A 119 -15.85 13.75 -11.97
N LEU A 120 -14.78 13.14 -11.47
CA LEU A 120 -14.85 12.10 -10.44
C LEU A 120 -15.50 12.62 -9.16
N LYS A 121 -15.21 13.86 -8.75
CA LYS A 121 -15.89 14.49 -7.61
C LYS A 121 -17.37 14.75 -7.85
N HIS A 122 -17.79 15.07 -9.07
CA HIS A 122 -19.22 15.16 -9.41
C HIS A 122 -19.94 13.80 -9.29
N ILE A 123 -19.27 12.72 -9.72
CA ILE A 123 -19.79 11.35 -9.57
C ILE A 123 -19.89 10.99 -8.08
N GLU A 124 -18.82 11.21 -7.32
CA GLU A 124 -18.74 11.00 -5.87
C GLU A 124 -19.92 11.67 -5.15
N GLN A 125 -20.12 12.97 -5.39
CA GLN A 125 -21.20 13.74 -4.77
C GLN A 125 -22.59 13.21 -5.16
N SER A 126 -22.77 12.81 -6.43
CA SER A 126 -24.05 12.30 -6.92
C SER A 126 -24.45 10.98 -6.27
N TYR A 127 -23.48 10.09 -6.02
CA TYR A 127 -23.72 8.84 -5.31
C TYR A 127 -23.85 9.04 -3.80
N ARG A 128 -23.07 9.93 -3.18
CA ARG A 128 -23.21 10.24 -1.75
C ARG A 128 -24.56 10.85 -1.40
N ARG A 129 -25.11 11.74 -2.25
CA ARG A 129 -26.50 12.25 -2.11
C ARG A 129 -27.55 11.14 -2.17
N LYS A 130 -27.19 9.97 -2.71
CA LYS A 130 -28.01 8.76 -2.80
C LYS A 130 -27.70 7.75 -1.69
N GLY A 131 -26.94 8.14 -0.66
CA GLY A 131 -26.57 7.27 0.46
C GLY A 131 -25.59 6.15 0.08
N LEU A 132 -24.86 6.30 -1.03
CA LEU A 132 -23.83 5.34 -1.46
C LEU A 132 -22.44 5.82 -1.04
N ASN A 133 -21.62 4.88 -0.54
CA ASN A 133 -20.26 5.15 -0.09
C ASN A 133 -19.27 5.04 -1.25
N VAL A 134 -19.07 6.16 -1.94
CA VAL A 134 -18.10 6.29 -3.03
C VAL A 134 -17.06 7.34 -2.67
N THR A 135 -15.78 7.05 -2.95
CA THR A 135 -14.68 8.01 -2.81
C THR A 135 -13.67 7.82 -3.94
N PHE A 136 -13.24 8.92 -4.56
CA PHE A 136 -12.13 8.93 -5.50
C PHE A 136 -10.90 9.64 -4.91
N TYR A 137 -9.74 9.01 -5.06
CA TYR A 137 -8.42 9.51 -4.67
C TYR A 137 -7.61 9.90 -5.91
N ASN A 138 -6.92 11.04 -5.82
CA ASN A 138 -6.03 11.52 -6.88
C ASN A 138 -4.62 10.96 -6.67
N ASN A 139 -4.49 9.65 -6.83
CA ASN A 139 -3.26 8.91 -6.52
C ASN A 139 -3.07 7.77 -7.53
N ALA A 140 -1.83 7.57 -7.95
CA ALA A 140 -1.43 6.31 -8.57
C ALA A 140 -1.38 5.19 -7.50
N VAL A 141 -1.59 3.95 -7.94
CA VAL A 141 -1.49 2.77 -7.06
C VAL A 141 -0.18 2.05 -7.39
N SER A 142 0.62 1.81 -6.36
CA SER A 142 1.94 1.19 -6.47
C SER A 142 2.21 0.32 -5.24
N ASN A 143 3.16 -0.61 -5.35
CA ASN A 143 3.70 -1.35 -4.21
C ASN A 143 4.71 -0.54 -3.39
N ARG A 144 4.96 0.73 -3.76
CA ARG A 144 5.79 1.71 -3.03
C ARG A 144 4.96 2.93 -2.65
N THR A 145 5.27 3.52 -1.51
CA THR A 145 4.56 4.68 -0.94
C THR A 145 5.48 5.88 -0.79
N GLY A 146 4.93 7.10 -0.91
CA GLY A 146 5.66 8.35 -0.64
C GLY A 146 6.59 8.81 -1.77
N GLU A 147 6.59 8.11 -2.90
CA GLU A 147 7.35 8.48 -4.09
C GLU A 147 6.50 9.38 -5.00
N ILE A 148 7.08 10.49 -5.47
CA ILE A 148 6.54 11.25 -6.59
C ILE A 148 7.14 10.62 -7.86
N VAL A 149 6.28 10.03 -8.68
CA VAL A 149 6.68 9.38 -9.92
C VAL A 149 6.14 10.17 -11.10
N THR A 150 6.99 10.42 -12.09
CA THR A 150 6.56 10.99 -13.37
C THR A 150 5.80 9.91 -14.15
N ILE A 151 4.57 10.24 -14.55
CA ILE A 151 3.77 9.39 -15.42
C ILE A 151 3.88 9.96 -16.83
N TYR A 152 4.37 9.14 -17.75
CA TYR A 152 4.47 9.44 -19.16
C TYR A 152 3.20 8.97 -19.86
N SER A 153 2.78 9.70 -20.88
CA SER A 153 1.65 9.34 -21.73
C SER A 153 2.18 9.14 -23.14
N ASP A 154 1.69 8.11 -23.82
CA ASP A 154 1.99 7.91 -25.23
C ASP A 154 1.60 9.17 -26.03
N THR A 155 2.51 9.66 -26.88
CA THR A 155 2.35 10.93 -27.63
C THR A 155 1.26 10.88 -28.72
N ASN A 156 0.84 9.68 -29.11
CA ASN A 156 -0.12 9.43 -30.19
C ASN A 156 -1.52 9.03 -29.70
N PHE A 157 -1.74 8.95 -28.38
CA PHE A 157 -3.05 8.63 -27.81
C PHE A 157 -3.63 9.84 -27.11
N ASP A 158 -4.97 9.91 -27.12
CA ASP A 158 -5.70 10.82 -26.26
C ASP A 158 -5.17 10.61 -24.84
N ILE A 159 -4.62 11.65 -24.22
CA ILE A 159 -3.90 11.66 -22.93
C ILE A 159 -4.69 11.07 -21.74
N ASP A 160 -5.88 10.55 -22.01
CA ASP A 160 -6.74 9.77 -21.14
C ASP A 160 -6.44 8.26 -21.20
N TRP A 161 -5.56 7.79 -22.11
CA TRP A 161 -5.18 6.40 -22.30
C TRP A 161 -3.66 6.26 -22.53
N GLY A 162 -3.07 5.12 -22.12
CA GLY A 162 -1.66 4.83 -22.39
C GLY A 162 -0.69 5.58 -21.47
N ALA A 163 -1.03 5.70 -20.18
CA ALA A 163 -0.17 6.31 -19.18
C ALA A 163 0.66 5.24 -18.44
N GLY A 164 1.95 5.48 -18.25
CA GLY A 164 2.88 4.54 -17.62
C GLY A 164 4.04 5.24 -16.91
N ILE A 165 4.81 4.47 -16.14
CA ILE A 165 6.00 4.98 -15.42
C ILE A 165 7.29 4.89 -16.26
N LEU A 166 7.19 4.35 -17.47
CA LEU A 166 8.30 4.23 -18.42
C LEU A 166 8.23 5.40 -19.40
N ASP A 167 9.38 6.00 -19.69
CA ASP A 167 9.55 7.15 -20.59
C ASP A 167 9.15 6.82 -22.04
N THR A 168 9.26 5.55 -22.45
CA THR A 168 8.93 5.12 -23.80
C THR A 168 7.64 4.32 -23.85
N ALA A 169 6.84 4.58 -24.88
CA ALA A 169 5.84 3.63 -25.36
C ALA A 169 6.56 2.28 -25.55
N ILE A 170 6.03 1.21 -24.94
CA ILE A 170 6.57 -0.12 -25.17
C ILE A 170 6.20 -0.49 -26.62
N ASP A 171 7.12 -0.22 -27.55
CA ASP A 171 6.94 -0.41 -29.00
C ASP A 171 6.57 -1.85 -29.38
N ASN A 172 6.83 -2.82 -28.49
CA ASN A 172 6.48 -4.23 -28.70
C ASN A 172 5.77 -4.81 -27.49
N LYS A 173 4.44 -4.64 -27.44
CA LYS A 173 3.54 -5.34 -26.50
C LYS A 173 3.61 -6.89 -26.59
N ILE A 174 4.30 -7.42 -27.60
CA ILE A 174 4.46 -8.86 -27.90
C ILE A 174 5.27 -9.59 -26.82
N ASN A 175 6.12 -8.88 -26.06
CA ASN A 175 6.96 -9.47 -25.01
C ASN A 175 6.48 -9.17 -23.59
N MET A 176 5.28 -8.63 -23.40
CA MET A 176 4.70 -8.56 -22.06
C MET A 176 4.20 -9.95 -21.68
N THR A 177 4.92 -10.62 -20.78
CA THR A 177 4.45 -11.85 -20.14
C THR A 177 3.35 -11.47 -19.15
N GLU A 178 2.11 -11.86 -19.43
CA GLU A 178 1.07 -11.95 -18.41
C GLU A 178 1.49 -13.04 -17.42
N TYR A 179 1.63 -12.68 -16.14
CA TYR A 179 1.77 -13.61 -15.02
C TYR A 179 0.41 -13.84 -14.37
#